data_AF-A0ABD1U352-F1
#
_entry.id   AF-A0ABD1U352-F1
#
_cell.length_a   1.000
_cell.length_b   1.000
_cell.length_c   1.000
_cell.angle_alpha   90.00
_cell.angle_beta   90.00
_cell.angle_gamma   90.00
#
_symmetry.space_group_name_H-M   'P 1'
#
loop_
_entity.id
_entity.type
_entity.pdbx_description
1 polymer ?
#
loop_
_entity_poly.entity_id
_entity_poly.type
_entity_poly.pdbx_seq_one_letter_code
_entity_poly.pdbx_strand_id
1 'polypeptide(L)'
;MLRQRALEVLSKDLVQSATLFRKASGVYHYLAHEVLPPLQNALPPERPPEATSRVSSVMSLICLADAQAVTVKKAEENGNTGGLLAKLHYGVKEFLVEAISELHSVTKECKDISSQPFGFYFMLQNITRAKDVSAVVSEETVVKSGDSVTDTFKLTYLEGNSWLWEVGGVKILVDPILVGNLDFGIPWLYDAAKKVLKNFRLDDLPEIDYLLITQSLDDHCHLKTLKPLSQKLPNLRVIATPNAKALLDPLFSKVTYLEPGQGSEIQVSNGSSVKIRSTAGPVLGPPWQRPENGYLVTSPQGQLTLYYEPHCVYNENFVEKERADIVITPVIKQLLPNFTLVSGQQDAVRLAKLLQAKFIVPMKNGDLDSRGLLSTLVQSEGTIESFKEILLKEVPDAKVLEPTPGVPLDISLTVDSV
;
A
#
# COMPACT_ATOMS: atom_id res chain seq x y z
N MET A 1 1.94 -13.43 -35.49
CA MET A 1 2.69 -14.72 -35.36
C MET A 1 3.04 -15.06 -33.91
N LEU A 2 3.64 -14.15 -33.11
CA LEU A 2 4.05 -14.46 -31.72
C LEU A 2 2.88 -14.77 -30.77
N ARG A 3 1.79 -13.99 -30.82
CA ARG A 3 0.59 -14.24 -30.00
C ARG A 3 -0.05 -15.61 -30.31
N GLN A 4 -0.11 -16.00 -31.58
CA GLN A 4 -0.66 -17.29 -32.00
C GLN A 4 0.22 -18.46 -31.52
N ARG A 5 1.55 -18.33 -31.63
CA ARG A 5 2.49 -19.30 -31.05
C ARG A 5 2.37 -19.40 -29.53
N ALA A 6 2.08 -18.29 -28.84
CA ALA A 6 1.81 -18.32 -27.41
C ALA A 6 0.58 -19.18 -27.08
N LEU A 7 -0.51 -19.03 -27.83
CA LEU A 7 -1.73 -19.85 -27.70
C LEU A 7 -1.48 -21.35 -27.98
N GLU A 8 -0.66 -21.68 -28.97
CA GLU A 8 -0.29 -23.07 -29.30
C GLU A 8 0.52 -23.75 -28.18
N VAL A 9 1.35 -22.97 -27.48
CA VAL A 9 2.23 -23.45 -26.40
C VAL A 9 1.54 -23.44 -25.04
N LEU A 10 0.43 -22.70 -24.88
CA LEU A 10 -0.29 -22.53 -23.61
C LEU A 10 -0.67 -23.83 -22.89
N SER A 11 -0.97 -24.90 -23.62
CA SER A 11 -1.32 -26.21 -23.04
C SER A 11 -0.10 -27.06 -22.65
N LYS A 12 1.11 -26.66 -23.07
CA LYS A 12 2.35 -27.44 -22.94
C LYS A 12 3.36 -26.80 -22.00
N ASP A 13 3.51 -25.47 -22.07
CA ASP A 13 4.48 -24.73 -21.27
C ASP A 13 3.94 -23.32 -20.96
N LEU A 14 3.47 -23.14 -19.72
CA LEU A 14 2.93 -21.86 -19.25
C LEU A 14 4.00 -20.76 -19.18
N VAL A 15 5.25 -21.09 -18.86
CA VAL A 15 6.33 -20.10 -18.74
C VAL A 15 6.72 -19.58 -20.12
N GLN A 16 6.89 -20.49 -21.09
CA GLN A 16 7.17 -20.13 -22.47
C GLN A 16 5.99 -19.39 -23.11
N SER A 17 4.75 -19.83 -22.84
CA SER A 17 3.54 -19.14 -23.30
C SER A 17 3.46 -17.71 -22.78
N ALA A 18 3.65 -17.49 -21.47
CA ALA A 18 3.64 -16.15 -20.88
C ALA A 18 4.75 -15.26 -21.48
N THR A 19 5.94 -15.82 -21.71
CA THR A 19 7.07 -15.11 -22.33
C THR A 19 6.74 -14.68 -23.77
N LEU A 20 6.10 -15.54 -24.56
CA LEU A 20 5.70 -15.24 -25.93
C LEU A 20 4.62 -14.17 -26.00
N PHE A 21 3.66 -14.17 -25.06
CA PHE A 21 2.67 -13.10 -24.94
C PHE A 21 3.32 -11.76 -24.58
N ARG A 22 4.27 -11.71 -23.63
CA ARG A 22 5.01 -10.48 -23.31
C ARG A 22 5.83 -9.96 -24.50
N LYS A 23 6.48 -10.85 -25.25
CA LYS A 23 7.18 -10.47 -26.49
C LYS A 23 6.22 -9.94 -27.55
N ALA A 24 5.06 -10.56 -27.71
CA ALA A 24 4.03 -10.07 -28.62
C ALA A 24 3.55 -8.67 -28.22
N SER A 25 3.31 -8.42 -26.93
CA SER A 25 2.98 -7.09 -26.41
C SER A 25 4.06 -6.06 -26.78
N GLY A 26 5.34 -6.36 -26.52
CA GLY A 26 6.44 -5.45 -26.88
C GLY A 26 6.49 -5.09 -28.37
N VAL A 27 6.22 -6.06 -29.25
CA VAL A 27 6.13 -5.79 -30.70
C VAL A 27 4.96 -4.87 -31.03
N TYR A 28 3.77 -5.12 -30.46
CA TYR A 28 2.60 -4.27 -30.69
C TYR A 28 2.80 -2.86 -30.12
N HIS A 29 3.44 -2.73 -28.95
CA HIS A 29 3.80 -1.45 -28.37
C HIS A 29 4.76 -0.66 -29.27
N TYR A 30 5.83 -1.31 -29.75
CA TYR A 30 6.78 -0.69 -30.68
C TYR A 30 6.11 -0.27 -31.99
N LEU A 31 5.22 -1.11 -32.54
CA LEU A 31 4.43 -0.74 -33.71
C LEU A 31 3.57 0.50 -33.46
N ALA A 32 2.91 0.57 -32.30
CA ALA A 32 2.03 1.68 -31.95
C ALA A 32 2.75 3.01 -31.80
N HIS A 33 3.96 3.04 -31.25
CA HIS A 33 4.64 4.28 -30.84
C HIS A 33 5.75 4.70 -31.81
N GLU A 34 6.42 3.75 -32.47
CA GLU A 34 7.63 4.04 -33.23
C GLU A 34 7.45 3.82 -34.74
N VAL A 35 6.64 2.83 -35.14
CA VAL A 35 6.52 2.45 -36.56
C VAL A 35 5.32 3.08 -37.24
N LEU A 36 4.13 2.99 -36.64
CA LEU A 36 2.88 3.44 -37.27
C LEU A 36 2.69 4.96 -37.28
N PRO A 37 3.07 5.73 -36.25
CA PRO A 37 2.91 7.19 -36.26
C PRO A 37 3.60 7.89 -37.45
N PRO A 38 4.88 7.62 -37.80
CA PRO A 38 5.51 8.27 -38.95
C PRO A 38 4.93 7.79 -40.30
N LEU A 39 4.36 6.59 -40.36
CA LEU A 39 3.74 6.03 -41.55
C LEU A 39 2.29 6.49 -41.75
N GLN A 40 1.67 7.12 -40.73
CA GLN A 40 0.25 7.43 -40.73
C GLN A 40 -0.20 8.33 -41.88
N ASN A 41 0.67 9.25 -42.32
CA ASN A 41 0.40 10.16 -43.44
C ASN A 41 0.68 9.54 -44.83
N ALA A 42 1.43 8.43 -44.87
CA ALA A 42 1.78 7.71 -46.09
C ALA A 42 0.84 6.52 -46.37
N LEU A 43 0.02 6.13 -45.39
CA LEU A 43 -0.94 5.04 -45.51
C LEU A 43 -2.23 5.53 -46.21
N PRO A 44 -2.83 4.71 -47.08
CA PRO A 44 -4.10 5.04 -47.73
C PRO A 44 -5.23 5.24 -46.69
N PRO A 45 -6.25 6.07 -47.00
CA PRO A 45 -7.38 6.33 -46.11
C PRO A 45 -8.14 5.05 -45.73
N GLU A 46 -8.26 4.12 -46.68
CA GLU A 46 -8.75 2.78 -46.44
C GLU A 46 -7.58 1.88 -46.02
N ARG A 47 -7.59 1.47 -44.76
CA ARG A 47 -6.59 0.57 -44.19
C ARG A 47 -7.24 -0.38 -43.18
N PRO A 48 -6.71 -1.59 -43.01
CA PRO A 48 -7.17 -2.49 -41.97
C PRO A 48 -7.01 -1.82 -40.58
N PRO A 49 -7.96 -2.01 -39.64
CA PRO A 49 -7.87 -1.46 -38.28
C PRO A 49 -6.55 -1.82 -37.59
N GLU A 50 -6.00 -2.99 -37.88
CA GLU A 50 -4.73 -3.51 -37.37
C GLU A 50 -3.51 -2.67 -37.79
N ALA A 51 -3.63 -1.84 -38.84
CA ALA A 51 -2.60 -0.92 -39.30
C ALA A 51 -2.70 0.48 -38.65
N THR A 52 -3.37 0.58 -37.50
CA THR A 52 -3.48 1.83 -36.72
C THR A 52 -2.68 1.73 -35.42
N SER A 53 -2.11 2.86 -35.01
CA SER A 53 -1.35 2.97 -33.75
C SER A 53 -2.22 2.57 -32.54
N ARG A 54 -3.48 3.04 -32.50
CA ARG A 54 -4.41 2.74 -31.40
C ARG A 54 -4.77 1.26 -31.29
N VAL A 55 -5.09 0.59 -32.40
CA VAL A 55 -5.37 -0.86 -32.37
C VAL A 55 -4.11 -1.66 -31.99
N SER A 56 -2.92 -1.20 -32.38
CA SER A 56 -1.67 -1.80 -31.92
C SER A 56 -1.48 -1.62 -30.40
N SER A 57 -1.83 -0.46 -29.82
CA SER A 57 -1.84 -0.27 -28.36
C SER A 57 -2.82 -1.22 -27.66
N VAL A 58 -4.05 -1.35 -28.19
CA VAL A 58 -5.05 -2.31 -27.69
C VAL A 58 -4.52 -3.75 -27.72
N MET A 59 -3.90 -4.16 -28.83
CA MET A 59 -3.31 -5.49 -28.96
C MET A 59 -2.14 -5.73 -28.01
N SER A 60 -1.37 -4.69 -27.68
CA SER A 60 -0.34 -4.77 -26.66
C SER A 60 -0.93 -5.07 -25.28
N LEU A 61 -1.97 -4.32 -24.88
CA LEU A 61 -2.66 -4.51 -23.60
C LEU A 61 -3.31 -5.90 -23.49
N ILE A 62 -3.95 -6.38 -24.56
CA ILE A 62 -4.51 -7.74 -24.62
C ILE A 62 -3.41 -8.79 -24.43
N CYS A 63 -2.25 -8.62 -25.06
CA CYS A 63 -1.13 -9.56 -24.89
C CYS A 63 -0.56 -9.53 -23.46
N LEU A 64 -0.59 -8.38 -22.77
CA LEU A 64 -0.22 -8.29 -21.35
C LEU A 64 -1.25 -8.97 -20.45
N ALA A 65 -2.54 -8.77 -20.72
CA ALA A 65 -3.62 -9.47 -20.04
C ALA A 65 -3.50 -10.99 -20.20
N ASP A 66 -3.25 -11.46 -21.43
CA ASP A 66 -3.03 -12.88 -21.73
C ASP A 66 -1.80 -13.41 -20.97
N ALA A 67 -0.65 -12.71 -21.01
CA ALA A 67 0.54 -13.12 -20.26
C ALA A 67 0.30 -13.21 -18.75
N GLN A 68 -0.47 -12.26 -18.22
CA GLN A 68 -0.81 -12.21 -16.81
C GLN A 68 -1.79 -13.34 -16.43
N ALA A 69 -2.76 -13.67 -17.29
CA ALA A 69 -3.68 -14.79 -17.09
C ALA A 69 -2.95 -16.15 -17.13
N VAL A 70 -1.94 -16.31 -17.98
CA VAL A 70 -1.07 -17.50 -17.95
C VAL A 70 -0.26 -17.57 -16.64
N THR A 71 0.17 -16.42 -16.13
CA THR A 71 0.87 -16.33 -14.85
C THR A 71 -0.04 -16.68 -13.67
N VAL A 72 -1.30 -16.24 -13.69
CA VAL A 72 -2.36 -16.68 -12.76
C VAL A 72 -2.47 -18.19 -12.79
N LYS A 73 -2.68 -18.78 -13.97
CA LYS A 73 -2.83 -20.24 -14.12
C LYS A 73 -1.63 -21.00 -13.57
N LYS A 74 -0.42 -20.48 -13.78
CA LYS A 74 0.79 -21.09 -13.22
C LYS A 74 0.86 -20.95 -11.70
N ALA A 75 0.42 -19.82 -11.15
CA ALA A 75 0.34 -19.62 -9.72
C ALA A 75 -0.68 -20.59 -9.09
N GLU A 76 -1.83 -20.81 -9.73
CA GLU A 76 -2.82 -21.82 -9.32
C GLU A 76 -2.24 -23.25 -9.33
N GLU A 77 -1.53 -23.65 -10.39
CA GLU A 77 -0.84 -24.96 -10.46
C GLU A 77 0.17 -25.15 -9.32
N ASN A 78 0.81 -24.06 -8.89
CA ASN A 78 1.78 -24.07 -7.80
C ASN A 78 1.12 -23.99 -6.41
N GLY A 79 -0.21 -24.09 -6.33
CA GLY A 79 -0.96 -24.07 -5.06
C GLY A 79 -1.08 -22.68 -4.43
N ASN A 80 -0.85 -21.61 -5.18
CA ASN A 80 -1.09 -20.25 -4.65
C ASN A 80 -2.59 -20.00 -4.54
N THR A 81 -3.01 -19.32 -3.48
CA THR A 81 -4.42 -18.99 -3.22
C THR A 81 -4.57 -17.56 -2.70
N GLY A 82 -5.79 -17.02 -2.72
CA GLY A 82 -6.10 -15.78 -2.02
C GLY A 82 -5.52 -14.52 -2.69
N GLY A 83 -4.90 -13.64 -1.90
CA GLY A 83 -4.53 -12.28 -2.30
C GLY A 83 -3.58 -12.19 -3.50
N LEU A 84 -2.66 -13.13 -3.66
CA LEU A 84 -1.77 -13.17 -4.82
C LEU A 84 -2.55 -13.45 -6.11
N LEU A 85 -3.43 -14.45 -6.12
CA LEU A 85 -4.29 -14.71 -7.27
C LEU A 85 -5.24 -13.55 -7.53
N ALA A 86 -5.82 -12.95 -6.49
CA ALA A 86 -6.69 -11.78 -6.62
C ALA A 86 -5.96 -10.59 -7.27
N LYS A 87 -4.71 -10.30 -6.88
CA LYS A 87 -3.87 -9.27 -7.50
C LYS A 87 -3.53 -9.59 -8.95
N LEU A 88 -3.15 -10.84 -9.23
CA LEU A 88 -2.84 -11.27 -10.59
C LEU A 88 -4.07 -11.17 -11.50
N HIS A 89 -5.24 -11.60 -11.04
CA HIS A 89 -6.52 -11.45 -11.74
C HIS A 89 -6.95 -9.98 -11.88
N TYR A 90 -6.71 -9.15 -10.87
CA TYR A 90 -6.96 -7.72 -10.95
C TYR A 90 -6.09 -7.07 -12.03
N GLY A 91 -4.81 -7.44 -12.11
CA GLY A 91 -3.93 -7.01 -13.20
C GLY A 91 -4.47 -7.40 -14.59
N VAL A 92 -5.01 -8.62 -14.75
CA VAL A 92 -5.70 -9.02 -16.00
C VAL A 92 -6.87 -8.10 -16.30
N LYS A 93 -7.73 -7.83 -15.30
CA LYS A 93 -8.88 -6.95 -15.44
C LYS A 93 -8.47 -5.54 -15.87
N GLU A 94 -7.46 -4.95 -15.24
CA GLU A 94 -7.04 -3.58 -15.54
C GLU A 94 -6.52 -3.45 -16.97
N PHE A 95 -5.67 -4.38 -17.44
CA PHE A 95 -5.24 -4.40 -18.84
C PHE A 95 -6.41 -4.51 -19.82
N LEU A 96 -7.44 -5.29 -19.49
CA LEU A 96 -8.63 -5.44 -20.33
C LEU A 96 -9.54 -4.21 -20.29
N VAL A 97 -9.70 -3.56 -19.13
CA VAL A 97 -10.48 -2.32 -18.99
C VAL A 97 -9.83 -1.20 -19.81
N GLU A 98 -8.51 -1.06 -19.74
CA GLU A 98 -7.75 -0.09 -20.53
C GLU A 98 -7.87 -0.38 -22.03
N ALA A 99 -7.73 -1.66 -22.44
CA ALA A 99 -7.91 -2.08 -23.82
C ALA A 99 -9.32 -1.78 -24.35
N ILE A 100 -10.35 -1.98 -23.53
CA ILE A 100 -11.75 -1.67 -23.86
C ILE A 100 -11.95 -0.15 -24.00
N SER A 101 -11.38 0.65 -23.08
CA SER A 101 -11.47 2.11 -23.13
C SER A 101 -10.87 2.66 -24.44
N GLU A 102 -9.66 2.19 -24.79
CA GLU A 102 -8.99 2.55 -26.04
C GLU A 102 -9.78 2.08 -27.27
N LEU A 103 -10.32 0.86 -27.26
CA LEU A 103 -11.12 0.32 -28.36
C LEU A 103 -12.44 1.09 -28.57
N HIS A 104 -13.09 1.52 -27.49
CA HIS A 104 -14.29 2.37 -27.55
C HIS A 104 -13.99 3.77 -28.09
N SER A 105 -12.79 4.29 -27.83
CA SER A 105 -12.31 5.53 -28.46
C SER A 105 -12.12 5.36 -29.98
N VAL A 106 -11.57 4.22 -30.42
CA VAL A 106 -11.35 3.90 -31.84
C VAL A 106 -12.65 3.64 -32.61
N THR A 107 -13.61 2.93 -32.03
CA THR A 107 -14.90 2.61 -32.69
C THR A 107 -15.83 3.83 -32.85
N LYS A 108 -15.62 4.90 -32.08
CA LYS A 108 -16.26 6.20 -32.35
C LYS A 108 -15.68 6.90 -33.59
N GLU A 109 -14.45 6.54 -33.99
CA GLU A 109 -13.74 7.11 -35.14
C GLU A 109 -13.81 6.22 -36.40
N CYS A 110 -14.06 4.91 -36.27
CA CYS A 110 -14.20 3.95 -37.38
C CYS A 110 -15.57 3.24 -37.32
N LYS A 111 -16.47 3.56 -38.25
CA LYS A 111 -17.84 2.99 -38.32
C LYS A 111 -17.91 1.53 -38.77
N ASP A 112 -16.81 0.96 -39.25
CA ASP A 112 -16.78 -0.40 -39.80
C ASP A 112 -15.74 -1.26 -39.07
N ILE A 113 -16.13 -1.89 -37.96
CA ILE A 113 -15.40 -3.04 -37.41
C ILE A 113 -16.38 -4.18 -37.16
N SER A 114 -16.01 -5.34 -37.72
CA SER A 114 -16.81 -6.56 -37.85
C SER A 114 -17.33 -7.11 -36.51
N SER A 115 -18.52 -7.73 -36.58
CA SER A 115 -19.30 -8.31 -35.48
C SER A 115 -18.76 -9.66 -34.97
N GLN A 116 -17.58 -9.68 -34.37
CA GLN A 116 -17.19 -10.76 -33.45
C GLN A 116 -16.42 -10.16 -32.27
N PRO A 117 -17.07 -10.00 -31.10
CA PRO A 117 -16.94 -11.02 -30.05
C PRO A 117 -18.18 -11.10 -29.14
N PHE A 118 -19.22 -11.84 -29.55
CA PHE A 118 -20.44 -12.02 -28.73
C PHE A 118 -20.30 -13.06 -27.59
N GLY A 119 -19.17 -13.78 -27.51
CA GLY A 119 -18.98 -14.84 -26.51
C GLY A 119 -18.48 -14.39 -25.13
N PHE A 120 -17.86 -13.20 -25.03
CA PHE A 120 -17.15 -12.78 -23.80
C PHE A 120 -18.03 -11.97 -22.84
N TYR A 121 -19.06 -11.30 -23.38
CA TYR A 121 -19.95 -10.43 -22.61
C TYR A 121 -20.87 -11.21 -21.63
N PHE A 122 -21.18 -12.47 -21.96
CA PHE A 122 -22.09 -13.32 -21.17
C PHE A 122 -21.43 -13.96 -19.93
N MET A 123 -20.10 -14.13 -19.93
CA MET A 123 -19.38 -14.73 -18.79
C MET A 123 -19.34 -13.77 -17.59
N LEU A 124 -19.33 -12.46 -17.84
CA LEU A 124 -19.15 -11.41 -16.82
C LEU A 124 -20.43 -11.07 -16.03
N GLN A 125 -21.61 -11.46 -16.52
CA GLN A 125 -22.89 -11.13 -15.85
C GLN A 125 -23.29 -12.13 -14.74
N ASN A 126 -22.65 -13.30 -14.63
CA ASN A 126 -23.09 -14.36 -13.71
C ASN A 126 -22.40 -14.37 -12.33
N ILE A 127 -21.49 -13.44 -12.02
CA ILE A 127 -20.71 -13.44 -10.76
C ILE A 127 -21.31 -12.47 -9.70
N THR A 128 -22.35 -11.70 -10.01
CA THR A 128 -22.86 -10.59 -9.16
C THR A 128 -24.04 -10.93 -8.22
N ARG A 129 -24.20 -12.18 -7.77
CA ARG A 129 -25.29 -12.52 -6.82
C ARG A 129 -24.88 -13.48 -5.70
N ALA A 130 -24.56 -12.92 -4.52
CA ALA A 130 -24.84 -13.51 -3.20
C ALA A 130 -24.68 -12.44 -2.09
N LYS A 131 -25.64 -12.39 -1.15
CA LYS A 131 -25.89 -11.35 -0.12
C LYS A 131 -25.38 -11.72 1.29
N ASP A 132 -25.11 -10.67 2.08
CA ASP A 132 -25.32 -10.37 3.52
C ASP A 132 -25.23 -11.45 4.62
N VAL A 133 -24.65 -11.09 5.78
CA VAL A 133 -25.27 -11.05 7.15
C VAL A 133 -24.31 -10.35 8.17
N SER A 134 -24.87 -9.53 9.08
CA SER A 134 -24.21 -8.80 10.19
C SER A 134 -24.42 -9.46 11.56
N ALA A 135 -23.61 -9.09 12.58
CA ALA A 135 -23.97 -9.21 14.01
C ALA A 135 -23.13 -8.28 14.92
N VAL A 136 -23.76 -7.83 16.01
CA VAL A 136 -23.41 -6.76 16.97
C VAL A 136 -23.09 -7.40 18.36
N VAL A 137 -22.36 -6.70 19.25
CA VAL A 137 -22.66 -6.47 20.70
C VAL A 137 -21.40 -6.03 21.51
N SER A 138 -21.67 -5.39 22.65
CA SER A 138 -21.08 -4.24 23.35
C SER A 138 -20.24 -4.53 24.63
N GLU A 139 -19.65 -3.44 25.13
CA GLU A 139 -18.69 -3.21 26.24
C GLU A 139 -19.17 -3.49 27.68
N GLU A 140 -18.21 -3.54 28.64
CA GLU A 140 -18.30 -2.85 29.94
C GLU A 140 -16.93 -2.71 30.66
N THR A 141 -16.76 -1.62 31.43
CA THR A 141 -15.51 -1.07 32.01
C THR A 141 -15.55 -1.05 33.55
N VAL A 142 -14.39 -1.12 34.24
CA VAL A 142 -14.22 -0.60 35.63
C VAL A 142 -12.80 -0.04 35.84
N VAL A 143 -12.71 1.14 36.46
CA VAL A 143 -11.51 1.98 36.68
C VAL A 143 -10.94 1.84 38.09
N LYS A 144 -9.61 2.00 38.26
CA LYS A 144 -8.99 2.63 39.45
C LYS A 144 -7.62 3.25 39.13
N SER A 145 -7.37 4.39 39.78
CA SER A 145 -6.34 5.41 39.52
C SER A 145 -4.97 5.20 40.20
N GLY A 146 -3.89 5.72 39.61
CA GLY A 146 -2.61 5.99 40.29
C GLY A 146 -1.52 6.69 39.45
N ASP A 147 -1.13 7.87 39.92
CA ASP A 147 0.08 8.71 39.72
C ASP A 147 0.48 9.26 38.32
N SER A 148 0.70 10.59 38.29
CA SER A 148 0.92 11.42 37.10
C SER A 148 2.32 11.27 36.53
N VAL A 149 2.49 10.30 35.64
CA VAL A 149 3.52 10.32 34.61
C VAL A 149 3.00 11.22 33.49
N THR A 150 3.79 12.21 33.06
CA THR A 150 3.49 13.01 31.88
C THR A 150 3.53 12.12 30.65
N ASP A 151 2.46 12.10 29.85
CA ASP A 151 2.42 11.31 28.63
C ASP A 151 3.58 11.71 27.72
N THR A 152 4.36 10.71 27.30
CA THR A 152 5.50 10.89 26.39
C THR A 152 5.44 9.79 25.33
N PHE A 153 5.67 10.17 24.09
CA PHE A 153 5.94 9.24 22.99
C PHE A 153 7.43 9.27 22.66
N LYS A 154 8.06 8.10 22.61
CA LYS A 154 9.40 7.93 22.07
C LYS A 154 9.30 7.20 20.74
N LEU A 155 9.68 7.87 19.66
CA LEU A 155 9.51 7.40 18.29
C LEU A 155 10.87 7.16 17.64
N THR A 156 11.16 5.92 17.25
CA THR A 156 12.39 5.58 16.52
C THR A 156 12.03 5.16 15.10
N TYR A 157 12.42 5.97 14.12
CA TYR A 157 12.24 5.64 12.70
C TYR A 157 13.26 4.60 12.27
N LEU A 158 12.80 3.51 11.66
CA LEU A 158 13.67 2.41 11.21
C LEU A 158 13.80 2.34 9.69
N GLU A 159 13.47 3.40 8.95
CA GLU A 159 13.40 3.48 7.47
C GLU A 159 12.27 2.67 6.82
N GLY A 160 11.79 3.14 5.66
CA GLY A 160 10.63 2.55 5.01
C GLY A 160 9.35 2.88 5.79
N ASN A 161 8.48 1.89 5.98
CA ASN A 161 7.33 2.00 6.88
C ASN A 161 7.64 1.56 8.32
N SER A 162 8.89 1.17 8.61
CA SER A 162 9.24 0.56 9.89
C SER A 162 9.46 1.58 11.00
N TRP A 163 8.85 1.33 12.16
CA TRP A 163 9.02 2.14 13.36
C TRP A 163 9.11 1.29 14.62
N LEU A 164 9.74 1.84 15.65
CA LEU A 164 9.60 1.40 17.04
C LEU A 164 9.04 2.57 17.86
N TRP A 165 7.88 2.36 18.47
CA TRP A 165 7.24 3.34 19.35
C TRP A 165 7.27 2.85 20.79
N GLU A 166 7.49 3.77 21.72
CA GLU A 166 7.33 3.53 23.15
C GLU A 166 6.38 4.58 23.73
N VAL A 167 5.29 4.11 24.34
CA VAL A 167 4.24 4.94 24.96
C VAL A 167 3.68 4.24 26.19
N GLY A 168 3.63 4.93 27.33
CA GLY A 168 3.16 4.32 28.58
C GLY A 168 3.97 3.10 29.03
N GLY A 169 5.26 3.03 28.62
CA GLY A 169 6.12 1.86 28.85
C GLY A 169 5.89 0.68 27.89
N VAL A 170 4.91 0.74 26.99
CA VAL A 170 4.64 -0.29 25.98
C VAL A 170 5.49 -0.04 24.74
N LYS A 171 6.22 -1.06 24.27
CA LYS A 171 7.01 -1.02 23.05
C LYS A 171 6.27 -1.68 21.90
N ILE A 172 5.95 -0.89 20.88
CA ILE A 172 5.18 -1.30 19.70
C ILE A 172 6.10 -1.25 18.48
N LEU A 173 6.36 -2.41 17.87
CA LEU A 173 7.04 -2.51 16.58
C LEU A 173 6.02 -2.36 15.45
N VAL A 174 6.24 -1.47 14.51
CA VAL A 174 5.28 -1.15 13.44
C VAL A 174 5.89 -1.48 12.08
N ASP A 175 5.16 -2.23 11.25
CA ASP A 175 5.49 -2.55 9.86
C ASP A 175 6.98 -2.88 9.59
N PRO A 176 7.54 -3.90 10.28
CA PRO A 176 8.99 -4.12 10.28
C PRO A 176 9.53 -4.78 8.99
N ILE A 177 10.44 -4.09 8.33
CA ILE A 177 11.28 -4.59 7.23
C ILE A 177 12.72 -4.66 7.74
N LEU A 178 13.09 -5.77 8.38
CA LEU A 178 14.38 -5.93 9.08
C LEU A 178 15.21 -7.12 8.58
N VAL A 179 14.67 -7.92 7.65
CA VAL A 179 15.34 -9.11 7.10
C VAL A 179 15.29 -9.07 5.58
N GLY A 180 16.45 -8.86 4.96
CA GLY A 180 16.58 -8.75 3.52
C GLY A 180 15.99 -7.45 2.97
N ASN A 181 15.99 -7.34 1.65
CA ASN A 181 15.44 -6.19 0.93
C ASN A 181 13.93 -6.36 0.69
N LEU A 182 13.27 -5.22 0.46
CA LEU A 182 11.90 -5.17 -0.03
C LEU A 182 11.90 -5.40 -1.55
N ASP A 183 11.26 -6.48 -2.01
CA ASP A 183 11.29 -6.88 -3.42
C ASP A 183 9.93 -7.32 -4.01
N PHE A 184 8.85 -7.28 -3.20
CA PHE A 184 7.51 -7.72 -3.59
C PHE A 184 7.47 -9.13 -4.22
N GLY A 185 8.44 -10.00 -3.90
CA GLY A 185 8.61 -11.34 -4.48
C GLY A 185 9.16 -11.38 -5.91
N ILE A 186 9.53 -10.23 -6.51
CA ILE A 186 10.05 -10.13 -7.88
C ILE A 186 11.28 -9.19 -7.90
N PRO A 187 12.46 -9.65 -7.45
CA PRO A 187 13.65 -8.78 -7.28
C PRO A 187 14.12 -8.03 -8.52
N TRP A 188 13.94 -8.60 -9.72
CA TRP A 188 14.34 -7.91 -10.96
C TRP A 188 13.41 -6.73 -11.30
N LEU A 189 12.17 -6.73 -10.78
CA LEU A 189 11.19 -5.68 -10.98
C LEU A 189 11.41 -4.53 -9.99
N TYR A 190 11.62 -4.87 -8.72
CA TYR A 190 11.92 -3.93 -7.65
C TYR A 190 12.75 -4.63 -6.57
N ASP A 191 13.79 -3.96 -6.10
CA ASP A 191 14.64 -4.40 -4.99
C ASP A 191 15.12 -3.15 -4.24
N ALA A 192 14.73 -2.99 -2.98
CA ALA A 192 15.02 -1.80 -2.19
C ALA A 192 15.64 -2.14 -0.83
N ALA A 193 16.83 -1.61 -0.59
CA ALA A 193 17.56 -1.75 0.67
C ALA A 193 17.47 -0.46 1.50
N LYS A 194 17.60 -0.59 2.83
CA LYS A 194 17.75 0.55 3.73
C LYS A 194 19.02 1.35 3.40
N LYS A 195 18.99 2.67 3.57
CA LYS A 195 20.14 3.55 3.28
C LYS A 195 21.07 3.66 4.49
N VAL A 196 20.49 3.85 5.67
CA VAL A 196 21.24 4.16 6.90
C VAL A 196 21.42 2.92 7.78
N LEU A 197 20.34 2.22 8.10
CA LEU A 197 20.29 1.08 9.02
C LEU A 197 20.57 -0.25 8.33
N LYS A 198 21.56 -0.29 7.44
CA LYS A 198 21.93 -1.48 6.64
C LYS A 198 22.29 -2.71 7.48
N ASN A 199 22.83 -2.48 8.67
CA ASN A 199 23.29 -3.53 9.58
C ASN A 199 22.34 -3.76 10.75
N PHE A 200 21.21 -3.06 10.83
CA PHE A 200 20.24 -3.25 11.90
C PHE A 200 19.42 -4.52 11.64
N ARG A 201 19.38 -5.41 12.63
CA ARG A 201 18.81 -6.77 12.53
C ARG A 201 17.73 -6.96 13.59
N LEU A 202 17.00 -8.06 13.49
CA LEU A 202 16.06 -8.50 14.52
C LEU A 202 16.70 -8.66 15.91
N ASP A 203 18.01 -8.91 15.98
CA ASP A 203 18.75 -9.05 17.25
C ASP A 203 19.10 -7.73 17.91
N ASP A 204 19.03 -6.63 17.17
CA ASP A 204 19.25 -5.28 17.69
C ASP A 204 17.96 -4.66 18.25
N LEU A 205 16.81 -5.31 18.05
CA LEU A 205 15.54 -4.87 18.63
C LEU A 205 15.60 -5.00 20.17
N PRO A 206 15.07 -4.01 20.91
CA PRO A 206 14.79 -4.21 22.32
C PRO A 206 13.67 -5.25 22.51
N GLU A 207 13.33 -5.56 23.76
CA GLU A 207 12.10 -6.30 24.05
C GLU A 207 10.88 -5.58 23.45
N ILE A 208 10.02 -6.33 22.76
CA ILE A 208 8.85 -5.81 22.06
C ILE A 208 7.60 -6.44 22.67
N ASP A 209 6.63 -5.61 23.03
CA ASP A 209 5.37 -6.04 23.63
C ASP A 209 4.30 -6.35 22.57
N TYR A 210 4.24 -5.49 21.54
CA TYR A 210 3.24 -5.56 20.48
C TYR A 210 3.85 -5.36 19.08
N LEU A 211 3.27 -6.06 18.11
CA LEU A 211 3.44 -5.79 16.69
C LEU A 211 2.20 -5.08 16.16
N LEU A 212 2.38 -4.02 15.39
CA LEU A 212 1.32 -3.34 14.65
C LEU A 212 1.57 -3.50 13.15
N ILE A 213 0.59 -4.06 12.42
CA ILE A 213 0.62 -4.18 10.96
C ILE A 213 -0.49 -3.33 10.34
N THR A 214 -0.11 -2.31 9.58
CA THR A 214 -1.09 -1.36 9.06
C THR A 214 -1.75 -1.81 7.77
N GLN A 215 -0.99 -2.46 6.88
CA GLN A 215 -1.45 -2.91 5.58
C GLN A 215 -1.00 -4.35 5.29
N SER A 216 -1.68 -5.01 4.35
CA SER A 216 -1.35 -6.38 3.93
C SER A 216 -0.24 -6.48 2.87
N LEU A 217 0.30 -5.34 2.42
CA LEU A 217 1.33 -5.28 1.37
C LEU A 217 2.73 -5.54 1.92
N ASP A 218 3.66 -6.00 1.08
CA ASP A 218 5.00 -6.46 1.49
C ASP A 218 5.86 -5.35 2.12
N ASP A 219 5.60 -4.09 1.79
CA ASP A 219 6.24 -2.91 2.38
C ASP A 219 5.69 -2.56 3.77
N HIS A 220 4.76 -3.36 4.29
CA HIS A 220 4.21 -3.29 5.65
C HIS A 220 4.26 -4.66 6.35
N CYS A 221 3.59 -5.65 5.75
CA CYS A 221 3.48 -7.03 6.21
C CYS A 221 4.60 -7.91 5.63
N HIS A 222 5.85 -7.54 5.89
CA HIS A 222 7.01 -8.17 5.25
C HIS A 222 7.28 -9.59 5.79
N LEU A 223 6.78 -10.61 5.10
CA LEU A 223 6.87 -12.02 5.55
C LEU A 223 8.30 -12.51 5.83
N LYS A 224 9.31 -11.99 5.11
CA LYS A 224 10.72 -12.34 5.37
C LYS A 224 11.18 -11.87 6.75
N THR A 225 10.66 -10.74 7.24
CA THR A 225 10.87 -10.28 8.61
C THR A 225 9.98 -11.04 9.59
N LEU A 226 8.70 -11.19 9.27
CA LEU A 226 7.69 -11.67 10.22
C LEU A 226 7.85 -13.15 10.58
N LYS A 227 8.29 -13.99 9.64
CA LYS A 227 8.55 -15.43 9.91
C LYS A 227 9.59 -15.64 11.03
N PRO A 228 10.85 -15.16 10.90
CA PRO A 228 11.82 -15.31 11.99
C PRO A 228 11.45 -14.52 13.25
N LEU A 229 10.76 -13.37 13.12
CA LEU A 229 10.25 -12.63 14.29
C LEU A 229 9.26 -13.48 15.10
N SER A 230 8.32 -14.17 14.44
CA SER A 230 7.35 -15.04 15.10
C SER A 230 8.01 -16.24 15.81
N GLN A 231 9.13 -16.73 15.28
CA GLN A 231 9.91 -17.79 15.91
C GLN A 231 10.67 -17.27 17.15
N LYS A 232 11.21 -16.04 17.05
CA LYS A 232 11.93 -15.38 18.13
C LYS A 232 11.01 -14.97 19.28
N LEU A 233 9.79 -14.51 18.96
CA LEU A 233 8.80 -14.02 19.92
C LEU A 233 7.44 -14.74 19.73
N PRO A 234 7.34 -16.05 20.09
CA PRO A 234 6.15 -16.87 19.80
C PRO A 234 4.86 -16.43 20.50
N ASN A 235 4.99 -15.60 21.54
CA ASN A 235 3.88 -15.06 22.33
C ASN A 235 3.56 -13.59 22.02
N LEU A 236 4.23 -13.01 21.01
CA LEU A 236 4.03 -11.62 20.62
C LEU A 236 2.57 -11.36 20.28
N ARG A 237 2.00 -10.31 20.88
CA ARG A 237 0.64 -9.86 20.57
C ARG A 237 0.68 -8.99 19.33
N VAL A 238 -0.27 -9.18 18.43
CA VAL A 238 -0.32 -8.47 17.15
C VAL A 238 -1.63 -7.72 17.03
N ILE A 239 -1.58 -6.47 16.60
CA ILE A 239 -2.73 -5.69 16.17
C ILE A 239 -2.57 -5.44 14.68
N ALA A 240 -3.60 -5.70 13.88
CA ALA A 240 -3.46 -5.63 12.42
C ALA A 240 -4.74 -5.25 11.67
N THR A 241 -4.57 -4.80 10.43
CA THR A 241 -5.66 -4.76 9.42
C THR A 241 -6.21 -6.17 9.17
N PRO A 242 -7.54 -6.35 9.01
CA PRO A 242 -8.16 -7.61 8.62
C PRO A 242 -7.63 -8.14 7.28
N ASN A 243 -7.14 -7.28 6.38
CA ASN A 243 -6.58 -7.70 5.09
C ASN A 243 -5.31 -8.56 5.26
N ALA A 244 -4.56 -8.40 6.36
CA ALA A 244 -3.34 -9.18 6.62
C ALA A 244 -3.64 -10.56 7.25
N LYS A 245 -4.91 -10.91 7.46
CA LYS A 245 -5.29 -12.12 8.22
C LYS A 245 -4.67 -13.41 7.69
N ALA A 246 -4.79 -13.66 6.39
CA ALA A 246 -4.25 -14.87 5.77
C ALA A 246 -2.71 -14.98 5.85
N LEU A 247 -2.03 -13.85 6.01
CA LEU A 247 -0.57 -13.78 6.13
C LEU A 247 -0.11 -13.98 7.58
N LEU A 248 -0.88 -13.46 8.54
CA LEU A 248 -0.50 -13.41 9.95
C LEU A 248 -0.99 -14.62 10.77
N ASP A 249 -2.17 -15.18 10.47
CA ASP A 249 -2.72 -16.35 11.18
C ASP A 249 -1.75 -17.55 11.23
N PRO A 250 -0.96 -17.86 10.17
CA PRO A 250 0.02 -18.95 10.22
C PRO A 250 1.27 -18.64 11.07
N LEU A 251 1.51 -17.38 11.42
CA LEU A 251 2.73 -16.93 12.10
C LEU A 251 2.50 -16.61 13.57
N PHE A 252 1.37 -16.00 13.92
CA PHE A 252 1.11 -15.48 15.26
C PHE A 252 -0.17 -16.06 15.84
N SER A 253 -0.13 -16.48 17.10
CA SER A 253 -1.27 -17.08 17.79
C SER A 253 -2.20 -16.06 18.46
N LYS A 254 -1.73 -14.82 18.68
CA LYS A 254 -2.44 -13.76 19.41
C LYS A 254 -2.58 -12.52 18.53
N VAL A 255 -3.50 -12.57 17.57
CA VAL A 255 -3.75 -11.46 16.65
C VAL A 255 -5.14 -10.86 16.87
N THR A 256 -5.17 -9.54 17.06
CA THR A 256 -6.38 -8.72 17.10
C THR A 256 -6.51 -7.97 15.78
N TYR A 257 -7.51 -8.32 14.98
CA TYR A 257 -7.81 -7.61 13.73
C TYR A 257 -8.82 -6.49 13.99
N LEU A 258 -8.50 -5.27 13.56
CA LEU A 258 -9.36 -4.09 13.77
C LEU A 258 -9.91 -3.58 12.43
N GLU A 259 -11.21 -3.70 12.21
CA GLU A 259 -11.91 -2.99 11.13
C GLU A 259 -11.89 -1.47 11.42
N PRO A 260 -11.94 -0.58 10.42
CA PRO A 260 -11.97 0.87 10.65
C PRO A 260 -13.04 1.29 11.69
N GLY A 261 -12.64 2.08 12.70
CA GLY A 261 -13.50 2.48 13.80
C GLY A 261 -13.42 1.60 15.04
N GLN A 262 -12.87 0.39 14.93
CA GLN A 262 -12.65 -0.48 16.07
C GLN A 262 -11.39 -0.07 16.84
N GLY A 263 -11.37 -0.42 18.12
CA GLY A 263 -10.22 -0.17 18.99
C GLY A 263 -9.85 -1.36 19.84
N SER A 264 -8.66 -1.30 20.41
CA SER A 264 -8.11 -2.22 21.39
C SER A 264 -7.40 -1.41 22.47
N GLU A 265 -7.42 -1.90 23.69
CA GLU A 265 -6.73 -1.27 24.82
C GLU A 265 -5.60 -2.17 25.32
N ILE A 266 -4.41 -1.61 25.51
CA ILE A 266 -3.25 -2.28 26.09
C ILE A 266 -3.13 -1.80 27.53
N GLN A 267 -3.42 -2.70 28.47
CA GLN A 267 -3.31 -2.43 29.90
C GLN A 267 -1.85 -2.22 30.30
N VAL A 268 -1.58 -1.14 31.03
CA VAL A 268 -0.26 -0.82 31.59
C VAL A 268 -0.27 -0.93 33.12
N SER A 269 0.92 -0.99 33.73
CA SER A 269 1.13 -1.42 35.13
C SER A 269 0.41 -0.59 36.20
N ASN A 270 -0.07 0.61 35.88
CA ASN A 270 -0.80 1.51 36.77
C ASN A 270 -2.35 1.45 36.61
N GLY A 271 -2.88 0.48 35.87
CA GLY A 271 -4.32 0.33 35.62
C GLY A 271 -4.91 1.30 34.60
N SER A 272 -4.06 2.11 33.96
CA SER A 272 -4.42 2.85 32.75
C SER A 272 -4.16 2.00 31.49
N SER A 273 -4.48 2.55 30.32
CA SER A 273 -4.35 1.80 29.06
C SER A 273 -3.88 2.67 27.91
N VAL A 274 -2.93 2.18 27.13
CA VAL A 274 -2.68 2.72 25.79
C VAL A 274 -3.84 2.30 24.89
N LYS A 275 -4.55 3.25 24.29
CA LYS A 275 -5.68 2.96 23.40
C LYS A 275 -5.22 3.01 21.96
N ILE A 276 -5.60 2.01 21.18
CA ILE A 276 -5.30 1.91 19.76
C ILE A 276 -6.63 1.83 19.01
N ARG A 277 -6.82 2.67 18.00
CA ARG A 277 -8.04 2.70 17.18
C ARG A 277 -7.66 2.77 15.71
N SER A 278 -8.25 1.92 14.89
CA SER A 278 -8.03 1.92 13.46
C SER A 278 -8.89 2.99 12.77
N THR A 279 -8.35 3.59 11.72
CA THR A 279 -9.06 4.50 10.82
C THR A 279 -9.07 3.93 9.41
N ALA A 280 -10.02 4.36 8.59
CA ALA A 280 -10.07 3.92 7.19
C ALA A 280 -8.98 4.65 6.38
N GLY A 281 -8.03 3.88 5.86
CA GLY A 281 -7.03 4.30 4.89
C GLY A 281 -7.45 3.99 3.45
N PRO A 282 -6.50 3.74 2.52
CA PRO A 282 -6.80 3.55 1.11
C PRO A 282 -7.34 2.15 0.81
N VAL A 283 -8.13 2.04 -0.26
CA VAL A 283 -8.49 0.75 -0.89
C VAL A 283 -7.43 0.45 -1.96
N LEU A 284 -6.48 -0.43 -1.65
CA LEU A 284 -5.31 -0.73 -2.50
C LEU A 284 -5.51 -1.92 -3.45
N GLY A 285 -6.73 -2.45 -3.51
CA GLY A 285 -7.11 -3.50 -4.44
C GLY A 285 -8.41 -3.16 -5.15
N PRO A 286 -9.21 -4.17 -5.54
CA PRO A 286 -10.50 -3.91 -6.16
C PRO A 286 -11.38 -2.99 -5.29
N PRO A 287 -12.28 -2.18 -5.87
CA PRO A 287 -13.09 -1.21 -5.11
C PRO A 287 -13.95 -1.79 -3.97
N TRP A 288 -14.21 -3.10 -4.01
CA TRP A 288 -14.96 -3.83 -2.98
C TRP A 288 -14.07 -4.47 -1.90
N GLN A 289 -12.74 -4.37 -2.02
CA GLN A 289 -11.83 -4.79 -0.96
C GLN A 289 -11.97 -3.85 0.24
N ARG A 290 -11.76 -4.39 1.44
CA ARG A 290 -11.69 -3.56 2.65
C ARG A 290 -10.56 -2.53 2.51
N PRO A 291 -10.75 -1.30 3.00
CA PRO A 291 -9.63 -0.36 3.10
C PRO A 291 -8.53 -0.94 4.00
N GLU A 292 -7.30 -0.51 3.76
CA GLU A 292 -6.23 -0.66 4.76
C GLU A 292 -6.40 0.34 5.90
N ASN A 293 -5.59 0.23 6.95
CA ASN A 293 -5.78 1.02 8.17
C ASN A 293 -4.74 2.13 8.33
N GLY A 294 -5.20 3.31 8.77
CA GLY A 294 -4.41 4.20 9.63
C GLY A 294 -4.67 3.88 11.10
N TYR A 295 -3.90 4.47 12.02
CA TYR A 295 -4.10 4.23 13.46
C TYR A 295 -3.97 5.49 14.31
N LEU A 296 -4.88 5.63 15.26
CA LEU A 296 -4.76 6.50 16.42
C LEU A 296 -4.20 5.70 17.59
N VAL A 297 -3.20 6.24 18.27
CA VAL A 297 -2.62 5.70 19.49
C VAL A 297 -2.69 6.77 20.56
N THR A 298 -3.53 6.57 21.56
CA THR A 298 -3.71 7.48 22.69
C THR A 298 -2.94 6.94 23.88
N SER A 299 -2.11 7.81 24.43
CA SER A 299 -1.31 7.56 25.63
C SER A 299 -2.17 7.32 26.88
N PRO A 300 -1.64 6.68 27.94
CA PRO A 300 -2.48 6.17 29.02
C PRO A 300 -3.25 7.23 29.81
N GLN A 301 -2.69 8.43 29.99
CA GLN A 301 -3.38 9.53 30.65
C GLN A 301 -4.26 10.34 29.67
N GLY A 302 -4.26 9.98 28.38
CA GLY A 302 -5.08 10.61 27.35
C GLY A 302 -4.63 12.01 26.94
N GLN A 303 -3.44 12.45 27.35
CA GLN A 303 -2.95 13.80 27.10
C GLN A 303 -2.33 13.94 25.71
N LEU A 304 -1.77 12.86 25.17
CA LEU A 304 -1.21 12.80 23.81
C LEU A 304 -1.89 11.73 22.97
N THR A 305 -2.26 12.09 21.75
CA THR A 305 -2.68 11.13 20.71
C THR A 305 -1.79 11.24 19.48
N LEU A 306 -1.29 10.09 19.02
CA LEU A 306 -0.55 9.94 17.77
C LEU A 306 -1.47 9.40 16.68
N TYR A 307 -1.43 10.00 15.50
CA TYR A 307 -2.01 9.45 14.28
C TYR A 307 -0.91 8.99 13.33
N TYR A 308 -1.00 7.75 12.87
CA TYR A 308 -0.12 7.17 11.86
C TYR A 308 -0.88 6.90 10.58
N GLU A 309 -0.43 7.53 9.49
CA GLU A 309 -0.95 7.34 8.14
C GLU A 309 0.23 7.06 7.19
N PRO A 310 0.46 5.79 6.83
CA PRO A 310 1.69 5.39 6.14
C PRO A 310 1.87 5.96 4.72
N HIS A 311 0.79 6.35 4.03
CA HIS A 311 0.86 6.79 2.62
C HIS A 311 0.29 8.17 2.37
N CYS A 312 -0.11 8.90 3.42
CA CYS A 312 -0.84 10.16 3.34
C CYS A 312 -2.15 10.03 2.53
N VAL A 313 -2.79 8.85 2.55
CA VAL A 313 -4.08 8.61 1.88
C VAL A 313 -5.08 8.12 2.91
N TYR A 314 -6.02 8.99 3.28
CA TYR A 314 -6.91 8.76 4.41
C TYR A 314 -8.36 9.11 4.07
N ASN A 315 -9.31 8.50 4.79
CA ASN A 315 -10.71 8.86 4.69
C ASN A 315 -10.99 10.15 5.48
N GLU A 316 -11.21 11.26 4.78
CA GLU A 316 -11.46 12.55 5.43
C GLU A 316 -12.67 12.57 6.36
N ASN A 317 -13.78 11.96 5.95
CA ASN A 317 -15.01 11.89 6.77
C ASN A 317 -14.78 11.13 8.09
N PHE A 318 -13.76 10.26 8.12
CA PHE A 318 -13.32 9.58 9.32
C PHE A 318 -12.44 10.52 10.14
N VAL A 319 -11.36 11.02 9.53
CA VAL A 319 -10.31 11.80 10.20
C VAL A 319 -10.82 13.13 10.76
N GLU A 320 -11.77 13.81 10.10
CA GLU A 320 -12.32 15.10 10.54
C GLU A 320 -13.02 15.04 11.91
N LYS A 321 -13.41 13.84 12.36
CA LYS A 321 -14.10 13.59 13.63
C LYS A 321 -13.14 13.26 14.77
N GLU A 322 -11.86 13.09 14.45
CA GLU A 322 -10.83 12.65 15.37
C GLU A 322 -9.87 13.82 15.69
N ARG A 323 -9.04 13.65 16.72
CA ARG A 323 -7.97 14.59 17.08
C ARG A 323 -6.68 13.83 17.29
N ALA A 324 -5.55 14.43 16.90
CA ALA A 324 -4.23 13.90 17.19
C ALA A 324 -3.23 15.04 17.36
N ASP A 325 -2.42 14.98 18.42
CA ASP A 325 -1.34 15.93 18.68
C ASP A 325 -0.13 15.66 17.78
N ILE A 326 0.15 14.39 17.51
CA ILE A 326 1.30 13.93 16.72
C ILE A 326 0.78 13.28 15.45
N VAL A 327 1.28 13.68 14.28
CA VAL A 327 0.98 13.04 12.99
C VAL A 327 2.26 12.50 12.37
N ILE A 328 2.35 11.18 12.20
CA ILE A 328 3.38 10.51 11.40
C ILE A 328 2.78 10.24 10.02
N THR A 329 3.34 10.84 8.98
CA THR A 329 2.90 10.66 7.58
C THR A 329 4.01 11.02 6.60
N PRO A 330 4.01 10.49 5.37
CA PRO A 330 4.83 11.02 4.30
C PRO A 330 4.44 12.46 3.97
N VAL A 331 5.45 13.27 3.62
CA VAL A 331 5.24 14.66 3.19
C VAL A 331 5.78 14.93 1.79
N ILE A 332 6.52 13.99 1.20
CA ILE A 332 7.02 14.04 -0.18
C ILE A 332 6.24 12.99 -0.97
N LYS A 333 5.73 13.37 -2.13
CA LYS A 333 4.97 12.45 -2.97
C LYS A 333 5.91 11.47 -3.68
N GLN A 334 5.44 10.25 -3.89
CA GLN A 334 6.04 9.27 -4.80
C GLN A 334 5.04 8.94 -5.90
N LEU A 335 5.46 9.12 -7.14
CA LEU A 335 4.59 9.03 -8.31
C LEU A 335 5.13 7.98 -9.28
N LEU A 336 4.24 7.19 -9.86
CA LEU A 336 4.46 6.49 -11.12
C LEU A 336 3.76 7.26 -12.24
N PRO A 337 4.07 7.00 -13.52
CA PRO A 337 3.30 7.53 -14.63
C PRO A 337 1.80 7.26 -14.42
N ASN A 338 1.00 8.34 -14.32
CA ASN A 338 -0.45 8.33 -14.10
C ASN A 338 -0.94 7.77 -12.74
N PHE A 339 -0.08 7.53 -11.76
CA PHE A 339 -0.49 6.97 -10.47
C PHE A 339 0.29 7.55 -9.29
N THR A 340 -0.42 7.94 -8.23
CA THR A 340 0.21 8.38 -6.96
C THR A 340 0.39 7.17 -6.05
N LEU A 341 1.64 6.78 -5.80
CA LEU A 341 1.98 5.70 -4.86
C LEU A 341 1.88 6.18 -3.41
N VAL A 342 2.44 7.36 -3.15
CA VAL A 342 2.49 7.98 -1.83
C VAL A 342 2.13 9.45 -1.99
N SER A 343 1.15 9.93 -1.22
CA SER A 343 0.74 11.33 -1.21
C SER A 343 1.62 12.17 -0.26
N GLY A 344 1.43 13.48 -0.26
CA GLY A 344 2.24 14.39 0.55
C GLY A 344 1.96 15.85 0.23
N GLN A 345 2.85 16.75 0.65
CA GLN A 345 2.73 18.19 0.43
C GLN A 345 1.38 18.73 0.95
N GLN A 346 0.50 19.21 0.07
CA GLN A 346 -0.80 19.77 0.45
C GLN A 346 -1.68 18.74 1.18
N ASP A 347 -1.60 17.46 0.81
CA ASP A 347 -2.39 16.40 1.46
C ASP A 347 -1.95 16.22 2.92
N ALA A 348 -0.63 16.26 3.19
CA ALA A 348 -0.11 16.15 4.54
C ALA A 348 -0.46 17.37 5.41
N VAL A 349 -0.45 18.58 4.82
CA VAL A 349 -0.90 19.79 5.53
C VAL A 349 -2.39 19.73 5.83
N ARG A 350 -3.20 19.25 4.88
CA ARG A 350 -4.63 19.05 5.09
C ARG A 350 -4.91 18.04 6.20
N LEU A 351 -4.15 16.94 6.24
CA LEU A 351 -4.23 15.94 7.31
C LEU A 351 -3.93 16.57 8.68
N ALA A 352 -2.81 17.30 8.78
CA ALA A 352 -2.42 18.00 10.00
C ALA A 352 -3.50 18.99 10.46
N LYS A 353 -4.11 19.72 9.51
CA LYS A 353 -5.19 20.68 9.78
C LYS A 353 -6.47 20.00 10.28
N LEU A 354 -6.90 18.90 9.66
CA LEU A 354 -8.08 18.15 10.07
C LEU A 354 -7.93 17.61 11.50
N LEU A 355 -6.77 17.06 11.81
CA LEU A 355 -6.47 16.47 13.13
C LEU A 355 -6.10 17.50 14.21
N GLN A 356 -5.88 18.76 13.82
CA GLN A 356 -5.37 19.83 14.69
C GLN A 356 -4.01 19.47 15.31
N ALA A 357 -3.12 18.94 14.48
CA ALA A 357 -1.81 18.45 14.89
C ALA A 357 -0.91 19.56 15.43
N LYS A 358 -0.20 19.27 16.52
CA LYS A 358 0.85 20.12 17.09
C LYS A 358 2.23 19.74 16.59
N PHE A 359 2.44 18.44 16.32
CA PHE A 359 3.70 17.89 15.86
C PHE A 359 3.47 17.07 14.61
N ILE A 360 4.19 17.40 13.54
CA ILE A 360 4.25 16.56 12.34
C ILE A 360 5.62 15.90 12.35
N VAL A 361 5.63 14.57 12.23
CA VAL A 361 6.84 13.75 12.16
C VAL A 361 6.90 13.15 10.75
N PRO A 362 7.60 13.81 9.80
CA PRO A 362 7.65 13.34 8.43
C PRO A 362 8.36 11.98 8.34
N MET A 363 7.79 11.06 7.55
CA MET A 363 8.47 9.81 7.21
C MET A 363 8.89 9.81 5.74
N LYS A 364 10.00 9.13 5.47
CA LYS A 364 10.58 9.00 4.12
C LYS A 364 10.52 7.54 3.66
N ASN A 365 9.31 7.00 3.55
CA ASN A 365 9.12 5.57 3.29
C ASN A 365 9.65 5.10 1.93
N GLY A 366 9.65 5.96 0.91
CA GLY A 366 10.27 5.70 -0.39
C GLY A 366 11.78 5.95 -0.47
N ASP A 367 12.42 6.48 0.57
CA ASP A 367 13.84 6.86 0.57
C ASP A 367 14.74 5.65 0.86
N LEU A 368 14.73 4.69 -0.06
CA LEU A 368 15.48 3.45 -0.02
C LEU A 368 16.50 3.39 -1.17
N ASP A 369 17.58 2.62 -1.01
CA ASP A 369 18.51 2.29 -2.09
C ASP A 369 17.83 1.27 -3.01
N SER A 370 17.06 1.77 -3.98
CA SER A 370 16.23 0.94 -4.87
C SER A 370 16.86 0.70 -6.26
N ARG A 371 16.57 -0.48 -6.82
CA ARG A 371 16.96 -0.92 -8.16
C ARG A 371 15.81 -1.69 -8.82
N GLY A 372 15.92 -1.92 -10.13
CA GLY A 372 14.92 -2.63 -10.92
C GLY A 372 14.15 -1.71 -11.87
N LEU A 373 13.23 -2.27 -12.64
CA LEU A 373 12.47 -1.51 -13.62
C LEU A 373 11.58 -0.45 -12.96
N LEU A 374 10.90 -0.79 -11.86
CA LEU A 374 9.98 0.14 -11.19
C LEU A 374 10.70 1.33 -10.58
N SER A 375 11.88 1.15 -10.01
CA SER A 375 12.63 2.26 -9.39
C SER A 375 13.02 3.33 -10.42
N THR A 376 13.16 2.99 -11.70
CA THR A 376 13.45 3.96 -12.78
C THR A 376 12.23 4.81 -13.18
N LEU A 377 11.02 4.36 -12.82
CA LEU A 377 9.76 5.02 -13.16
C LEU A 377 9.22 5.87 -12.01
N VAL A 378 9.68 5.62 -10.77
CA VAL A 378 9.23 6.37 -9.60
C VAL A 378 9.87 7.76 -9.60
N GLN A 379 9.04 8.78 -9.49
CA GLN A 379 9.44 10.18 -9.39
C GLN A 379 9.02 10.74 -8.03
N SER A 380 9.90 11.53 -7.42
CA SER A 380 9.58 12.28 -6.20
C SER A 380 9.11 13.68 -6.53
N GLU A 381 8.03 14.14 -5.88
CA GLU A 381 7.51 15.51 -6.04
C GLU A 381 7.40 16.20 -4.66
N GLY A 382 7.97 17.41 -4.59
CA GLY A 382 8.03 18.23 -3.38
C GLY A 382 9.27 17.97 -2.52
N THR A 383 9.51 18.84 -1.53
CA THR A 383 10.59 18.72 -0.55
C THR A 383 10.07 18.91 0.87
N ILE A 384 10.94 18.68 1.87
CA ILE A 384 10.63 19.01 3.27
C ILE A 384 10.42 20.51 3.44
N GLU A 385 11.24 21.33 2.77
CA GLU A 385 11.20 22.79 2.83
C GLU A 385 9.90 23.31 2.23
N SER A 386 9.50 22.84 1.05
CA SER A 386 8.23 23.23 0.45
C SER A 386 7.03 22.81 1.31
N PHE A 387 7.09 21.64 1.94
CA PHE A 387 6.08 21.21 2.91
C PHE A 387 6.02 22.15 4.13
N LYS A 388 7.17 22.49 4.74
CA LYS A 388 7.25 23.41 5.89
C LYS A 388 6.67 24.80 5.55
N GLU A 389 6.93 25.30 4.34
CA GLU A 389 6.38 26.58 3.88
C GLU A 389 4.84 26.57 3.77
N ILE A 390 4.25 25.47 3.28
CA ILE A 390 2.79 25.32 3.19
C ILE A 390 2.21 25.16 4.60
N LEU A 391 2.84 24.35 5.45
CA LEU A 391 2.41 24.11 6.82
C LEU A 391 2.39 25.40 7.64
N LEU A 392 3.44 26.22 7.56
CA LEU A 392 3.53 27.49 8.29
C LEU A 392 2.38 28.45 7.94
N LYS A 393 1.87 28.40 6.71
CA LYS A 393 0.75 29.24 6.26
C LYS A 393 -0.60 28.76 6.77
N GLU A 394 -0.80 27.44 6.84
CA GLU A 394 -2.12 26.82 7.11
C GLU A 394 -2.30 26.37 8.57
N VAL A 395 -1.21 26.00 9.24
CA VAL A 395 -1.17 25.49 10.62
C VAL A 395 0.09 26.05 11.32
N PRO A 396 0.15 27.37 11.60
CA PRO A 396 1.37 28.08 12.01
C PRO A 396 1.96 27.59 13.35
N ASP A 397 1.13 27.06 14.24
CA ASP A 397 1.55 26.58 15.56
C ASP A 397 2.13 25.16 15.53
N ALA A 398 2.01 24.46 14.41
CA ALA A 398 2.49 23.10 14.27
C ALA A 398 4.01 23.05 14.02
N LYS A 399 4.69 22.15 14.73
CA LYS A 399 6.13 21.95 14.64
C LYS A 399 6.44 20.71 13.81
N VAL A 400 7.40 20.83 12.89
CA VAL A 400 7.92 19.67 12.14
C VAL A 400 9.13 19.11 12.87
N LEU A 401 9.06 17.83 13.25
CA LEU A 401 10.13 17.10 13.92
C LEU A 401 10.65 16.00 12.98
N GLU A 402 11.82 16.23 12.38
CA GLU A 402 12.40 15.28 11.43
C GLU A 402 13.12 14.14 12.16
N PRO A 403 12.66 12.89 12.01
CA PRO A 403 13.30 11.75 12.65
C PRO A 403 14.63 11.43 11.97
N THR A 404 15.66 11.10 12.76
CA THR A 404 16.90 10.50 12.25
C THR A 404 16.79 8.99 12.36
N PRO A 405 17.01 8.20 11.29
CA PRO A 405 16.95 6.75 11.36
C PRO A 405 17.77 6.15 12.51
N GLY A 406 17.12 5.32 13.34
CA GLY A 406 17.72 4.65 14.49
C GLY A 406 17.94 5.52 15.73
N VAL A 407 17.63 6.82 15.68
CA VAL A 407 17.74 7.73 16.83
C VAL A 407 16.34 7.98 17.41
N PRO A 408 16.12 7.73 18.72
CA PRO A 408 14.84 8.02 19.35
C PRO A 408 14.52 9.52 19.36
N LEU A 409 13.28 9.85 19.00
CA LEU A 409 12.69 11.18 19.11
C LEU A 409 11.63 11.18 20.22
N ASP A 410 11.90 11.89 21.31
CA ASP A 410 10.96 12.05 22.43
C ASP A 410 10.02 13.24 22.18
N ILE A 411 8.71 13.02 22.36
CA ILE A 411 7.66 14.03 22.23
C ILE A 411 6.78 14.00 23.47
N SER A 412 6.71 15.13 24.15
CA SER A 412 5.86 15.37 25.32
C SER A 412 5.14 16.71 25.18
N LEU A 413 3.95 16.85 25.78
CA LEU A 413 3.38 18.19 26.00
C LEU A 413 4.14 18.82 27.16
N THR A 414 5.01 19.79 26.89
CA THR A 414 5.42 20.70 27.96
C THR A 414 4.19 21.52 28.34
N VAL A 415 3.78 21.44 29.60
CA VAL A 415 2.85 22.44 30.16
C VAL A 415 3.66 23.73 30.20
N ASP A 416 3.54 24.55 29.16
CA ASP A 416 4.02 25.92 29.24
C ASP A 416 3.16 26.60 30.31
N SER A 417 3.72 26.71 31.51
CA SER A 417 3.16 27.48 32.61
C SER A 417 3.15 28.95 32.19
N VAL A 418 1.96 29.47 31.90
CA VAL A 418 1.64 30.90 31.87
C VAL A 418 0.40 31.15 32.70
#